data_AF-A0A935XS81-F1
#
_entry.id   AF-A0A935XS81-F1
#
_cell.length_a   1.000
_cell.length_b   1.000
_cell.length_c   1.000
_cell.angle_alpha   90.00
_cell.angle_beta   90.00
_cell.angle_gamma   90.00
#
_symmetry.space_group_name_H-M   'P 1'
#
loop_
_entity.id
_entity.type
_entity.pdbx_description
1 polymer ?
#
loop_
_entity_poly.entity_id
_entity_poly.type
_entity_poly.pdbx_seq_one_letter_code
_entity_poly.pdbx_strand_id
1 'polypeptide(L)'
;MEFLGKDHYRIENGSFTTCEPGKDDWRFDFGSLELDYDDEVGTGRNAKVRFFDTTIAAIPWMSFPLEKRRKSGFLAPSYAQTSRGGVEMSFPFYWNIAPEQDATLTPRVITKRGTQLNADYRYLNAAYAGSLRVEYLPEDNELKKSRSGFSLQHTQTFTPALMGRVDLNKVSDDRYYVDLFSRVRQTSQTNLSAKRSCSTATAYSARATARRSASRSFRPCRIRWPRWSALTSAYRR
;
A
#
# COMPACT_ATOMS: atom_id res chain seq x y z
N MET A 1 -0.98 -0.21 -38.55
CA MET A 1 -0.43 0.99 -37.91
C MET A 1 -0.60 2.13 -38.89
N GLU A 2 -1.28 3.18 -38.48
CA GLU A 2 -1.61 4.37 -39.25
C GLU A 2 -0.92 5.58 -38.60
N PHE A 3 -0.39 6.48 -39.43
CA PHE A 3 0.23 7.72 -38.98
C PHE A 3 -0.77 8.85 -39.20
N LEU A 4 -1.33 9.39 -38.11
CA LEU A 4 -2.34 10.45 -38.17
C LEU A 4 -1.71 11.85 -38.25
N GLY A 5 -0.41 11.96 -37.90
CA GLY A 5 0.35 13.20 -37.92
C GLY A 5 1.83 12.95 -37.63
N LYS A 6 2.61 14.04 -37.49
CA LYS A 6 4.06 13.98 -37.23
C LYS A 6 4.40 13.25 -35.92
N ASP A 7 3.51 13.37 -34.94
CA ASP A 7 3.68 12.89 -33.57
C ASP A 7 2.46 12.08 -33.08
N HIS A 8 1.60 11.64 -34.00
CA HIS A 8 0.33 10.95 -33.72
C HIS A 8 0.26 9.62 -34.45
N TYR A 9 0.14 8.53 -33.70
CA TYR A 9 0.15 7.16 -34.22
C TYR A 9 -1.09 6.42 -33.76
N ARG A 10 -1.73 5.65 -34.66
CA ARG A 10 -2.84 4.77 -34.32
C ARG A 10 -2.53 3.33 -34.73
N ILE A 11 -2.77 2.39 -33.83
CA ILE A 11 -2.59 0.97 -34.06
C ILE A 11 -3.94 0.30 -33.83
N GLU A 12 -4.53 -0.20 -34.90
CA GLU A 12 -5.77 -0.99 -34.87
C GLU A 12 -5.44 -2.48 -34.76
N ASN A 13 -6.21 -3.20 -33.94
CA ASN A 13 -6.15 -4.63 -33.71
C ASN A 13 -4.72 -5.16 -33.48
N GLY A 14 -4.02 -4.54 -32.53
CA GLY A 14 -2.64 -4.90 -32.19
C GLY A 14 -2.55 -5.86 -31.00
N SER A 15 -1.39 -6.49 -30.86
CA SER A 15 -1.02 -7.26 -29.67
C SER A 15 0.39 -6.90 -29.22
N PHE A 16 0.60 -6.88 -27.90
CA PHE A 16 1.89 -6.58 -27.27
C PHE A 16 2.22 -7.65 -26.23
N THR A 17 3.46 -8.14 -26.23
CA THR A 17 4.00 -9.04 -25.19
C THR A 17 5.46 -8.71 -24.95
N THR A 18 5.94 -8.93 -23.72
CA THR A 18 7.38 -8.86 -23.39
C THR A 18 8.03 -10.24 -23.38
N CYS A 19 7.31 -11.31 -23.73
CA CYS A 19 7.85 -12.66 -23.79
C CYS A 19 8.71 -12.88 -25.03
N GLU A 20 9.49 -13.96 -25.02
CA GLU A 20 10.23 -14.40 -26.22
C GLU A 20 9.27 -14.82 -27.34
N PRO A 21 9.58 -14.52 -28.61
CA PRO A 21 8.76 -14.94 -29.74
C PRO A 21 8.46 -16.45 -29.71
N GLY A 22 7.19 -16.82 -29.72
CA GLY A 22 6.72 -18.21 -29.70
C GLY A 22 6.45 -18.78 -28.29
N LYS A 23 6.64 -17.99 -27.23
CA LYS A 23 6.28 -18.34 -25.85
C LYS A 23 5.44 -17.23 -25.21
N ASP A 24 4.30 -16.93 -25.81
CA ASP A 24 3.40 -15.86 -25.37
C ASP A 24 2.56 -16.30 -24.16
N ASP A 25 3.22 -16.56 -23.02
CA ASP A 25 2.55 -16.90 -21.75
C ASP A 25 1.52 -15.83 -21.37
N TRP A 26 1.81 -14.57 -21.68
CA TRP A 26 0.86 -13.48 -21.60
C TRP A 26 0.98 -12.55 -22.82
N ARG A 27 -0.14 -11.97 -23.23
CA ARG A 27 -0.20 -10.93 -24.25
C ARG A 27 -1.32 -9.95 -23.97
N PHE A 28 -1.12 -8.71 -24.39
CA PHE A 28 -2.06 -7.63 -24.29
C PHE A 28 -2.60 -7.34 -25.69
N ASP A 29 -3.86 -7.69 -25.95
CA ASP A 29 -4.51 -7.30 -27.20
C ASP A 29 -5.28 -6.02 -27.00
N PHE A 30 -5.42 -5.24 -28.07
CA PHE A 30 -6.19 -4.01 -28.04
C PHE A 30 -6.87 -3.80 -29.38
N GLY A 31 -8.11 -3.31 -29.32
CA GLY A 31 -8.86 -2.97 -30.53
C GLY A 31 -8.29 -1.73 -31.20
N SER A 32 -7.98 -0.69 -30.42
CA SER A 32 -7.33 0.53 -30.91
C SER A 32 -6.38 1.07 -29.85
N LEU A 33 -5.20 1.50 -30.29
CA LEU A 33 -4.18 2.15 -29.48
C LEU A 33 -3.72 3.43 -30.19
N GLU A 34 -4.02 4.57 -29.61
CA GLU A 34 -3.60 5.89 -30.09
C GLU A 34 -2.45 6.39 -29.22
N LEU A 35 -1.36 6.83 -29.85
CA LEU A 35 -0.20 7.43 -29.21
C LEU A 35 -0.08 8.87 -29.71
N ASP A 36 -0.35 9.81 -28.82
CA ASP A 36 -0.22 11.24 -29.04
C ASP A 36 1.03 11.72 -28.30
N TYR A 37 2.10 11.99 -29.04
CA TYR A 37 3.36 12.48 -28.46
C TYR A 37 3.35 13.99 -28.18
N ASP A 38 2.39 14.75 -28.72
CA ASP A 38 2.23 16.17 -28.38
C ASP A 38 1.65 16.31 -26.96
N ASP A 39 0.63 15.50 -26.65
CA ASP A 39 0.04 15.42 -25.31
C ASP A 39 0.79 14.45 -24.39
N GLU A 40 1.79 13.71 -24.90
CA GLU A 40 2.53 12.65 -24.21
C GLU A 40 1.61 11.53 -23.66
N VAL A 41 0.55 11.16 -24.38
CA VAL A 41 -0.50 10.24 -23.94
C VAL A 41 -0.71 9.08 -24.91
N GLY A 42 -0.69 7.87 -24.37
CA GLY A 42 -1.25 6.68 -25.01
C GLY A 42 -2.69 6.43 -24.54
N THR A 43 -3.62 6.22 -25.47
CA THR A 43 -5.02 5.84 -25.20
C THR A 43 -5.32 4.49 -25.84
N GLY A 44 -5.69 3.50 -25.03
CA GLY A 44 -6.09 2.16 -25.48
C GLY A 44 -7.59 1.93 -25.31
N ARG A 45 -8.23 1.31 -26.29
CA ARG A 45 -9.64 0.90 -26.26
C ARG A 45 -9.80 -0.59 -26.51
N ASN A 46 -10.78 -1.20 -25.83
CA ASN A 46 -11.11 -2.62 -25.92
C ASN A 46 -9.89 -3.53 -25.70
N ALA A 47 -9.12 -3.21 -24.67
CA ALA A 47 -7.95 -3.98 -24.32
C ALA A 47 -8.33 -5.29 -23.61
N LYS A 48 -7.59 -6.36 -23.90
CA LYS A 48 -7.75 -7.69 -23.32
C LYS A 48 -6.40 -8.20 -22.87
N VAL A 49 -6.30 -8.56 -21.60
CA VAL A 49 -5.15 -9.29 -21.08
C VAL A 49 -5.44 -10.78 -21.30
N ARG A 50 -4.63 -11.43 -22.13
CA ARG A 50 -4.66 -12.88 -22.32
C ARG A 50 -3.51 -13.53 -21.60
N PHE A 51 -3.81 -14.64 -20.92
CA PHE A 51 -2.84 -15.59 -20.42
C PHE A 51 -3.02 -16.88 -21.23
N PHE A 52 -2.02 -17.25 -22.03
CA PHE A 52 -2.17 -18.19 -23.15
C PHE A 52 -3.37 -17.82 -24.05
N ASP A 53 -4.36 -18.70 -24.17
CA ASP A 53 -5.58 -18.50 -24.98
C ASP A 53 -6.79 -18.01 -24.17
N THR A 54 -6.63 -17.79 -22.86
CA THR A 54 -7.72 -17.35 -21.98
C THR A 54 -7.64 -15.86 -21.70
N THR A 55 -8.74 -15.14 -21.89
CA THR A 55 -8.84 -13.72 -21.49
C THR A 55 -9.10 -13.63 -19.99
N ILE A 56 -8.16 -13.04 -19.26
CA ILE A 56 -8.24 -12.90 -17.80
C ILE A 56 -8.76 -11.52 -17.36
N ALA A 57 -8.65 -10.50 -18.20
CA ALA A 57 -9.19 -9.17 -17.93
C ALA A 57 -9.55 -8.46 -19.24
N ALA A 58 -10.65 -7.72 -19.23
CA ALA A 58 -11.06 -6.83 -20.31
C ALA A 58 -11.13 -5.40 -19.77
N ILE A 59 -10.47 -4.48 -20.47
CA ILE A 59 -10.38 -3.07 -20.09
C ILE A 59 -11.00 -2.27 -21.26
N PRO A 60 -12.21 -1.70 -21.09
CA PRO A 60 -12.89 -1.02 -22.20
C PRO A 60 -12.14 0.24 -22.64
N TRP A 61 -11.50 0.93 -21.71
CA TRP A 61 -10.69 2.12 -21.96
C TRP A 61 -9.55 2.23 -20.95
N MET A 62 -8.36 2.55 -21.43
CA MET A 62 -7.18 2.85 -20.62
C MET A 62 -6.43 4.05 -21.21
N SER A 63 -5.74 4.80 -20.35
CA SER A 63 -4.75 5.77 -20.79
C SER A 63 -3.48 5.65 -19.97
N PHE A 64 -2.33 5.85 -20.60
CA PHE A 64 -1.01 5.78 -20.00
C PHE A 64 -0.12 6.91 -20.53
N PRO A 65 0.85 7.39 -19.75
CA PRO A 65 1.77 8.42 -20.22
C PRO A 65 2.85 7.82 -21.15
N LEU A 66 3.20 8.54 -22.23
CA LEU A 66 4.31 8.19 -23.14
C LEU A 66 5.66 8.69 -22.60
N GLU A 67 5.66 9.78 -21.84
CA GLU A 67 6.84 10.37 -21.20
C GLU A 67 6.66 10.51 -19.67
N LYS A 68 7.67 11.04 -18.97
CA LYS A 68 7.76 11.07 -17.50
C LYS A 68 6.78 12.04 -16.80
N ARG A 69 5.67 12.44 -17.42
CA ARG A 69 4.62 13.23 -16.76
C ARG A 69 3.72 12.34 -15.91
N ARG A 70 3.36 12.83 -14.73
CA ARG A 70 2.43 12.15 -13.82
C ARG A 70 1.02 12.22 -14.41
N LYS A 71 0.43 11.09 -14.79
CA LYS A 71 -0.96 11.02 -15.27
C LYS A 71 -1.75 9.98 -14.48
N SER A 72 -3.03 10.27 -14.25
CA SER A 72 -3.98 9.33 -13.64
C SER A 72 -4.20 8.12 -14.56
N GLY A 73 -4.25 6.91 -13.99
CA GLY A 73 -4.42 5.69 -14.75
C GLY A 73 -4.32 4.43 -13.89
N PHE A 74 -4.62 3.29 -14.51
CA PHE A 74 -4.41 1.99 -13.88
C PHE A 74 -2.93 1.67 -13.82
N LEU A 75 -2.45 1.34 -12.63
CA LEU A 75 -1.13 0.78 -12.42
C LEU A 75 -1.17 -0.73 -12.62
N ALA A 76 0.00 -1.34 -12.85
CA ALA A 76 0.09 -2.78 -13.04
C ALA A 76 -0.53 -3.53 -11.83
N PRO A 77 -1.43 -4.51 -12.08
CA PRO A 77 -1.96 -5.30 -11.00
C PRO A 77 -0.84 -6.11 -10.34
N SER A 78 -1.01 -6.42 -9.05
CA SER A 78 -0.06 -7.27 -8.33
C SER A 78 -0.75 -8.52 -7.81
N TYR A 79 0.02 -9.61 -7.78
CA TYR A 79 -0.38 -10.90 -7.26
C TYR A 79 0.48 -11.23 -6.04
N ALA A 80 -0.14 -11.77 -5.00
CA ALA A 80 0.55 -12.34 -3.86
C ALA A 80 -0.16 -13.59 -3.37
N GLN A 81 0.58 -14.49 -2.72
CA GLN A 81 0.00 -15.63 -2.01
C GLN A 81 0.51 -15.67 -0.58
N THR A 82 -0.41 -15.70 0.37
CA THR A 82 -0.10 -15.71 1.80
C THR A 82 -0.85 -16.85 2.50
N SER A 83 -0.31 -17.37 3.59
CA SER A 83 -0.98 -18.44 4.36
C SER A 83 -2.32 -17.98 4.97
N ARG A 84 -2.41 -16.69 5.35
CA ARG A 84 -3.59 -16.08 6.00
C ARG A 84 -4.59 -15.44 5.04
N GLY A 85 -4.13 -14.88 3.93
CA GLY A 85 -4.97 -14.26 2.90
C GLY A 85 -5.35 -15.20 1.76
N GLY A 86 -4.59 -16.27 1.55
CA GLY A 86 -4.72 -17.12 0.38
C GLY A 86 -4.11 -16.42 -0.83
N VAL A 87 -4.80 -16.47 -1.97
CA VAL A 87 -4.43 -15.73 -3.17
C VAL A 87 -4.93 -14.30 -3.05
N GLU A 88 -4.09 -13.35 -3.43
CA GLU A 88 -4.36 -11.93 -3.33
C GLU A 88 -4.10 -11.25 -4.68
N MET A 89 -5.07 -10.49 -5.16
CA MET A 89 -4.93 -9.68 -6.37
C MET A 89 -5.25 -8.23 -6.05
N SER A 90 -4.37 -7.31 -6.44
CA SER A 90 -4.56 -5.87 -6.22
C SER A 90 -4.61 -5.13 -7.55
N PHE A 91 -5.56 -4.20 -7.69
CA PHE A 91 -5.80 -3.42 -8.91
C PHE A 91 -5.62 -1.93 -8.67
N PRO A 92 -4.37 -1.44 -8.51
CA PRO A 92 -4.12 -0.05 -8.16
C PRO A 92 -4.51 0.92 -9.28
N PHE A 93 -5.26 1.96 -8.94
CA PHE A 93 -5.58 3.11 -9.78
C PHE A 93 -4.92 4.35 -9.20
N TYR A 94 -3.98 4.92 -9.94
CA TYR A 94 -3.31 6.17 -9.59
C TYR A 94 -4.13 7.36 -10.08
N TRP A 95 -4.30 8.34 -9.21
CA TRP A 95 -4.99 9.59 -9.50
C TRP A 95 -4.06 10.75 -9.19
N ASN A 96 -3.56 11.38 -10.25
CA ASN A 96 -2.85 12.65 -10.14
C ASN A 96 -3.88 13.78 -10.01
N ILE A 97 -3.99 14.38 -8.82
CA ILE A 97 -4.97 15.44 -8.53
C ILE A 97 -4.35 16.79 -8.90
N ALA A 98 -3.12 17.02 -8.45
CA ALA A 98 -2.31 18.20 -8.71
C ALA A 98 -0.81 17.82 -8.65
N PRO A 99 0.13 18.63 -9.19
CA PRO A 99 1.56 18.32 -9.14
C PRO A 99 2.09 17.97 -7.74
N GLU A 100 1.47 18.54 -6.72
CA GLU A 100 1.83 18.44 -5.32
C GLU A 100 0.93 17.49 -4.50
N GLN A 101 -0.10 16.88 -5.11
CA GLN A 101 -1.01 15.94 -4.44
C GLN A 101 -1.43 14.77 -5.35
N ASP A 102 -1.32 13.55 -4.82
CA ASP A 102 -1.81 12.37 -5.52
C ASP A 102 -2.56 11.41 -4.60
N ALA A 103 -3.41 10.60 -5.22
CA ALA A 103 -4.13 9.52 -4.58
C ALA A 103 -3.90 8.21 -5.33
N THR A 104 -3.98 7.08 -4.63
CA THR A 104 -3.98 5.74 -5.21
C THR A 104 -5.09 4.94 -4.55
N LEU A 105 -6.06 4.51 -5.36
CA LEU A 105 -7.15 3.63 -4.93
C LEU A 105 -6.83 2.21 -5.37
N THR A 106 -6.77 1.29 -4.44
CA THR A 106 -6.37 -0.10 -4.70
C THR A 106 -7.43 -1.05 -4.15
N PRO A 107 -8.40 -1.46 -4.98
CA PRO A 107 -9.18 -2.66 -4.74
C PRO A 107 -8.24 -3.87 -4.64
N ARG A 108 -8.39 -4.64 -3.57
CA ARG A 108 -7.61 -5.84 -3.29
C ARG A 108 -8.56 -6.98 -2.96
N VAL A 109 -8.52 -8.03 -3.76
CA VAL A 109 -9.27 -9.27 -3.54
C VAL A 109 -8.37 -10.23 -2.77
N ILE A 110 -8.82 -10.69 -1.60
CA ILE A 110 -8.12 -11.64 -0.73
C ILE A 110 -8.99 -12.89 -0.63
N THR A 111 -8.61 -14.00 -1.27
CA THR A 111 -9.55 -15.13 -1.46
C THR A 111 -10.10 -15.69 -0.14
N LYS A 112 -9.32 -15.70 0.94
CA LYS A 112 -9.79 -16.18 2.24
C LYS A 112 -10.60 -15.15 3.02
N ARG A 113 -10.45 -13.85 2.76
CA ARG A 113 -10.96 -12.77 3.63
C ARG A 113 -11.95 -11.82 2.96
N GLY A 114 -12.05 -11.79 1.64
CA GLY A 114 -12.96 -10.91 0.90
C GLY A 114 -12.25 -9.75 0.20
N THR A 115 -13.02 -8.74 -0.18
CA THR A 115 -12.53 -7.59 -0.95
C THR A 115 -12.25 -6.40 -0.04
N GLN A 116 -11.01 -5.95 -0.04
CA GLN A 116 -10.54 -4.77 0.66
C GLN A 116 -10.38 -3.60 -0.32
N LEU A 117 -10.67 -2.38 0.13
CA LEU A 117 -10.31 -1.16 -0.58
C LEU A 117 -9.26 -0.39 0.20
N ASN A 118 -8.14 -0.09 -0.45
CA ASN A 118 -7.07 0.73 0.11
C ASN A 118 -7.03 2.07 -0.62
N ALA A 119 -6.94 3.16 0.13
CA ALA A 119 -6.76 4.51 -0.37
C ALA A 119 -5.50 5.10 0.26
N ASP A 120 -4.51 5.40 -0.58
CA ASP A 120 -3.33 6.15 -0.18
C ASP A 120 -3.42 7.55 -0.79
N TYR A 121 -3.32 8.57 0.04
CA TYR A 121 -3.29 9.97 -0.38
C TYR A 121 -2.01 10.61 0.13
N ARG A 122 -1.32 11.33 -0.75
CA ARG A 122 -0.06 12.02 -0.43
C ARG A 122 -0.17 13.46 -0.87
N TYR A 123 0.43 14.32 -0.06
CA TYR A 123 0.48 15.75 -0.34
C TYR A 123 1.83 16.30 0.09
N LEU A 124 2.31 17.27 -0.67
CA LEU A 124 3.57 17.96 -0.44
C LEU A 124 3.37 19.45 -0.72
N ASN A 125 4.01 20.30 0.06
CA ASN A 125 4.09 21.73 -0.12
C ASN A 125 5.39 22.22 0.54
N ALA A 126 5.77 23.47 0.31
CA ALA A 126 6.92 24.09 0.98
C ALA A 126 6.77 24.11 2.51
N ALA A 127 5.55 24.37 3.00
CA ALA A 127 5.27 24.47 4.43
C ALA A 127 4.84 23.15 5.08
N TYR A 128 4.41 22.15 4.31
CA TYR A 128 3.85 20.92 4.88
C TYR A 128 4.00 19.71 3.96
N ALA A 129 4.07 18.53 4.55
CA ALA A 129 4.11 17.28 3.81
C ALA A 129 3.44 16.17 4.62
N GLY A 130 2.80 15.23 3.93
CA GLY A 130 2.18 14.11 4.63
C GLY A 130 1.59 13.05 3.73
N SER A 131 1.13 11.99 4.41
CA SER A 131 0.45 10.86 3.80
C SER A 131 -0.71 10.41 4.69
N LEU A 132 -1.85 10.15 4.06
CA LEU A 132 -3.02 9.54 4.65
C LEU A 132 -3.24 8.18 3.99
N ARG A 133 -3.40 7.13 4.81
CA ARG A 133 -3.79 5.81 4.36
C ARG A 133 -5.08 5.40 5.04
N VAL A 134 -6.05 4.99 4.25
CA VAL A 134 -7.31 4.42 4.71
C VAL A 134 -7.48 3.06 4.06
N GLU A 135 -7.80 2.06 4.87
CA GLU A 135 -8.00 0.70 4.43
C GLU A 135 -9.32 0.20 4.99
N TYR A 136 -10.17 -0.40 4.15
CA TYR A 136 -11.48 -0.86 4.57
C TYR A 136 -11.81 -2.22 3.94
N LEU A 137 -12.13 -3.19 4.80
CA LEU A 137 -12.63 -4.51 4.47
C LEU A 137 -14.04 -4.63 5.08
N PRO A 138 -15.11 -4.52 4.28
CA PRO A 138 -16.48 -4.49 4.79
C PRO A 138 -16.86 -5.77 5.55
N GLU A 139 -16.45 -6.92 5.03
CA GLU A 139 -16.71 -8.22 5.64
C GLU A 139 -15.48 -9.11 5.51
N ASP A 140 -14.84 -9.42 6.64
CA ASP A 140 -13.79 -10.43 6.70
C ASP A 140 -14.45 -11.82 6.73
N ASN A 141 -14.28 -12.61 5.66
CA ASN A 141 -14.92 -13.92 5.54
C ASN A 141 -14.55 -14.92 6.65
N GLU A 142 -13.38 -14.79 7.29
CA GLU A 142 -12.96 -15.64 8.40
C GLU A 142 -13.48 -15.15 9.76
N LEU A 143 -13.54 -13.82 9.95
CA LEU A 143 -13.89 -13.21 11.24
C LEU A 143 -15.33 -12.69 11.31
N LYS A 144 -16.06 -12.70 10.19
CA LYS A 144 -17.44 -12.23 10.03
C LYS A 144 -17.67 -10.83 10.61
N LYS A 145 -16.72 -9.93 10.38
CA LYS A 145 -16.75 -8.53 10.86
C LYS A 145 -16.06 -7.59 9.87
N SER A 146 -16.41 -6.31 9.93
CA SER A 146 -15.68 -5.28 9.20
C SER A 146 -14.33 -4.99 9.86
N ARG A 147 -13.32 -4.68 9.03
CA ARG A 147 -11.98 -4.32 9.48
C ARG A 147 -11.52 -3.07 8.78
N SER A 148 -10.85 -2.20 9.51
CA SER A 148 -10.37 -0.93 8.98
C SER A 148 -9.03 -0.53 9.55
N GLY A 149 -8.26 0.16 8.73
CA GLY A 149 -6.97 0.74 9.06
C GLY A 149 -6.95 2.22 8.67
N PHE A 150 -6.34 3.04 9.52
CA PHE A 150 -6.15 4.46 9.32
C PHE A 150 -4.72 4.82 9.74
N SER A 151 -4.00 5.52 8.88
CA SER A 151 -2.68 6.07 9.19
C SER A 151 -2.58 7.49 8.64
N LEU A 152 -2.19 8.43 9.49
CA LEU A 152 -1.92 9.81 9.11
C LEU A 152 -0.54 10.20 9.61
N GLN A 153 0.34 10.53 8.67
CA GLN A 153 1.62 11.16 8.93
C GLN A 153 1.59 12.55 8.34
N HIS A 154 1.88 13.56 9.16
CA HIS A 154 1.87 14.96 8.75
C HIS A 154 3.03 15.69 9.42
N THR A 155 3.76 16.47 8.63
CA THR A 155 4.80 17.37 9.10
C THR A 155 4.44 18.78 8.62
N GLN A 156 4.47 19.73 9.54
CA GLN A 156 4.17 21.13 9.30
C GLN A 156 5.37 21.97 9.75
N THR A 157 5.86 22.82 8.86
CA THR A 157 6.82 23.88 9.15
C THR A 157 6.05 25.18 9.24
N PHE A 158 5.90 25.71 10.45
CA PHE A 158 5.24 27.00 10.66
C PHE A 158 6.24 28.16 10.45
N THR A 159 7.45 27.97 10.97
CA THR A 159 8.62 28.83 10.73
C THR A 159 9.86 27.94 10.64
N PRO A 160 11.02 28.44 10.14
CA PRO A 160 12.26 27.65 10.14
C PRO A 160 12.66 27.13 11.53
N ALA A 161 12.15 27.75 12.60
CA ALA A 161 12.40 27.40 13.99
C ALA A 161 11.28 26.59 14.66
N LEU A 162 10.10 26.44 14.04
CA LEU A 162 8.93 25.77 14.63
C LEU A 162 8.38 24.72 13.66
N MET A 163 8.56 23.45 14.03
CA MET A 163 8.06 22.30 13.29
C MET A 163 7.11 21.46 14.15
N GLY A 164 5.96 21.11 13.59
CA GLY A 164 4.99 20.18 14.16
C GLY A 164 4.98 18.86 13.39
N ARG A 165 4.91 17.75 14.12
CA ARG A 165 4.74 16.41 13.52
C ARG A 165 3.60 15.66 14.19
N VAL A 166 2.75 15.07 13.35
CA VAL A 166 1.61 14.24 13.74
C VAL A 166 1.79 12.86 13.13
N ASP A 167 1.75 11.83 13.96
CA ASP A 167 1.78 10.42 13.55
C ASP A 167 0.65 9.67 14.28
N LEU A 168 -0.44 9.43 13.56
CA LEU A 168 -1.64 8.78 14.05
C LEU A 168 -1.84 7.47 13.30
N ASN A 169 -1.95 6.37 14.04
CA ASN A 169 -2.25 5.06 13.48
C ASN A 169 -3.37 4.44 14.30
N LYS A 170 -4.41 3.96 13.62
CA LYS A 170 -5.59 3.35 14.23
C LYS A 170 -6.03 2.17 13.38
N VAL A 171 -6.25 1.04 14.04
CA VAL A 171 -6.80 -0.17 13.41
C VAL A 171 -8.02 -0.65 14.17
N SER A 172 -8.84 -1.47 13.51
CA SER A 172 -10.05 -2.08 14.06
C SER A 172 -9.75 -3.07 15.19
N ASP A 173 -8.66 -3.83 15.09
CA ASP A 173 -8.34 -4.92 16.02
C ASP A 173 -6.84 -5.22 16.10
N ASP A 174 -6.45 -5.90 17.17
CA ASP A 174 -5.04 -6.18 17.51
C ASP A 174 -4.33 -7.10 16.50
N ARG A 175 -5.08 -7.88 15.71
CA ARG A 175 -4.53 -8.80 14.71
C ARG A 175 -4.53 -8.22 13.29
N TYR A 176 -4.98 -6.97 13.11
CA TYR A 176 -5.14 -6.33 11.81
C TYR A 176 -3.94 -6.51 10.89
N TYR A 177 -2.75 -6.07 11.33
CA TYR A 177 -1.53 -6.18 10.54
C TYR A 177 -1.07 -7.62 10.37
N VAL A 178 -1.28 -8.49 11.35
CA VAL A 178 -0.81 -9.87 11.22
C VAL A 178 -1.60 -10.62 10.15
N ASP A 179 -2.87 -10.26 9.97
CA ASP A 179 -3.78 -10.94 9.04
C ASP A 179 -3.83 -10.31 7.64
N LEU A 180 -3.75 -8.98 7.55
CA LEU A 180 -3.98 -8.24 6.31
C LEU A 180 -2.71 -7.64 5.68
N PHE A 181 -1.54 -7.79 6.31
CA PHE A 181 -0.29 -7.30 5.75
C PHE A 181 0.10 -8.04 4.47
N SER A 182 0.11 -7.33 3.32
CA SER A 182 0.74 -7.83 2.10
C SER A 182 2.19 -7.36 2.03
N ARG A 183 3.09 -8.28 1.66
CA ARG A 183 4.54 -8.03 1.49
C ARG A 183 4.89 -7.04 0.36
N VAL A 184 3.89 -6.54 -0.37
CA VAL A 184 4.05 -5.67 -1.55
C VAL A 184 4.36 -4.21 -1.15
N ARG A 185 4.23 -3.84 0.13
CA ARG A 185 4.72 -2.54 0.63
C ARG A 185 5.81 -2.75 1.69
N GLN A 186 7.05 -2.62 1.21
CA GLN A 186 8.30 -2.54 1.96
C GLN A 186 8.17 -1.94 3.37
N THR A 187 8.59 -2.77 4.34
CA THR A 187 9.37 -2.46 5.55
C THR A 187 8.86 -1.39 6.53
N SER A 188 8.68 -1.84 7.78
CA SER A 188 8.83 -1.06 9.04
C SER A 188 7.56 -0.60 9.78
N GLN A 189 6.64 -1.49 10.16
CA GLN A 189 5.80 -1.24 11.34
C GLN A 189 5.51 -2.52 12.13
N THR A 190 6.49 -2.99 12.90
CA THR A 190 6.28 -4.03 13.92
C THR A 190 5.77 -3.47 15.24
N ASN A 191 5.60 -2.14 15.37
CA ASN A 191 5.10 -1.52 16.59
C ASN A 191 4.17 -0.33 16.29
N LEU A 192 2.89 -0.47 16.64
CA LEU A 192 1.92 0.61 16.60
C LEU A 192 2.25 1.63 17.68
N SER A 193 2.66 2.84 17.29
CA SER A 193 2.83 3.94 18.22
C SER A 193 2.14 5.19 17.66
N ALA A 194 1.19 5.74 18.42
CA ALA A 194 0.66 7.07 18.16
C ALA A 194 1.65 8.08 18.78
N LYS A 195 2.30 8.89 17.95
CA LYS A 195 3.29 9.88 18.39
C LYS A 195 2.86 11.27 17.92
N ARG A 196 2.87 12.23 18.84
CA ARG A 196 2.74 13.66 18.54
C ARG A 196 3.98 14.35 19.09
N SER A 197 4.66 15.13 18.27
CA SER A 197 5.86 15.88 18.69
C SER A 197 5.84 17.27 18.08
N CYS A 198 6.08 18.27 18.90
CA CYS A 198 6.31 19.65 18.48
C CYS A 198 7.73 20.02 18.94
N SER A 199 8.54 20.61 18.05
CA SER A 199 9.88 21.08 18.37
C SER A 199 10.03 22.54 17.98
N THR A 200 10.35 23.37 18.97
CA THR A 200 10.75 24.78 18.83
C THR A 200 12.27 24.88 18.96
N ALA A 201 12.91 25.76 18.16
CA ALA A 201 14.35 26.07 18.26
C ALA A 201 14.75 26.71 19.60
N THR A 202 13.79 27.00 20.47
CA THR A 202 14.00 27.23 21.90
C THR A 202 13.37 26.06 22.66
N ALA A 203 14.19 25.26 23.31
CA ALA A 203 13.85 23.94 23.83
C ALA A 203 12.64 23.93 24.79
N TYR A 204 11.50 23.42 24.33
CA TYR A 204 10.49 22.73 25.14
C TYR A 204 9.86 21.61 24.31
N SER A 205 10.34 20.37 24.47
CA SER A 205 9.70 19.21 23.85
C SER A 205 8.46 18.81 24.66
N ALA A 206 7.27 19.26 24.26
CA ALA A 206 6.03 18.72 24.78
C ALA A 206 5.74 17.37 24.10
N ARG A 207 6.02 16.26 24.81
CA ARG A 207 5.76 14.90 24.35
C ARG A 207 4.48 14.36 25.00
N ALA A 208 3.34 14.52 24.34
CA ALA A 208 2.09 13.92 24.80
C ALA A 208 1.99 12.46 24.29
N THR A 209 2.22 11.49 25.19
CA THR A 209 2.05 10.07 24.89
C THR A 209 0.74 9.58 25.51
N ALA A 210 -0.32 9.44 24.72
CA ALA A 210 -1.54 8.80 25.20
C ALA A 210 -1.36 7.27 25.18
N ARG A 211 -0.87 6.70 26.29
CA ARG A 211 -0.91 5.24 26.51
C ARG A 211 -2.31 4.87 26.98
N ARG A 212 -3.05 4.13 26.15
CA ARG A 212 -4.20 3.36 26.63
C ARG A 212 -3.65 2.05 27.19
N SER A 213 -3.40 1.99 28.50
CA SER A 213 -3.04 0.73 29.15
C SER A 213 -4.30 -0.12 29.24
N ALA A 214 -4.41 -1.17 28.42
CA ALA A 214 -5.27 -2.28 28.76
C ALA A 214 -4.59 -3.04 29.90
N SER A 215 -4.98 -2.74 31.14
CA SER A 215 -4.57 -3.51 32.31
C SER A 215 -5.25 -4.88 32.28
N ARG A 216 -4.66 -5.84 31.57
CA ARG A 216 -4.88 -7.25 31.90
C ARG A 216 -3.84 -7.64 32.93
N SER A 217 -4.30 -7.89 34.15
CA SER A 217 -3.52 -8.46 35.24
C SER A 217 -3.02 -9.85 34.84
N PHE A 218 -1.81 -9.90 34.30
CA PHE A 218 -1.07 -11.16 34.19
C PHE A 218 -0.67 -11.56 35.61
N ARG A 219 -1.40 -12.51 36.21
CA ARG A 219 -0.92 -13.22 37.40
C ARG A 219 0.19 -14.16 36.94
N PRO A 220 1.46 -13.98 37.34
CA PRO A 220 2.48 -14.96 37.04
C PRO A 220 2.17 -16.25 37.80
N CYS A 221 2.04 -17.36 37.07
CA CYS A 221 2.01 -18.69 37.67
C CYS A 221 3.38 -18.93 38.31
N ARG A 222 3.46 -18.88 39.65
CA ARG A 222 4.68 -19.23 40.40
C ARG A 222 4.93 -20.73 40.24
N ILE A 223 5.87 -21.09 39.39
CA ILE A 223 6.48 -22.43 39.40
C ILE A 223 7.30 -22.52 40.70
N ARG A 224 6.86 -23.41 41.61
CA ARG A 224 7.49 -23.66 42.90
C ARG A 224 8.56 -24.74 42.71
N TRP A 225 9.83 -24.34 42.67
CA TRP A 225 10.96 -25.27 42.67
C TRP A 225 11.16 -25.88 44.07
N PRO A 226 11.46 -27.19 44.20
CA PRO A 226 11.83 -27.77 45.49
C PRO A 226 13.20 -27.27 45.93
N ARG A 227 13.29 -26.81 47.19
CA ARG A 227 14.54 -26.48 47.87
C ARG A 227 15.39 -27.73 48.02
N TRP A 228 16.62 -27.70 47.52
CA TRP A 228 17.70 -28.53 48.02
C TRP A 228 18.70 -27.62 48.73
N SER A 229 18.87 -27.85 50.02
CA SER A 229 19.85 -27.19 50.87
C SER A 229 20.82 -28.23 51.42
N ALA A 230 22.09 -27.80 51.47
CA ALA A 230 23.28 -28.43 52.06
C ALA A 230 23.93 -29.50 51.15
N LEU A 231 25.23 -29.41 50.83
CA LEU A 231 26.36 -29.47 51.77
C LEU A 231 27.69 -29.01 51.12
N THR A 232 28.49 -28.25 51.88
CA THR A 232 29.99 -28.25 52.01
C THR A 232 30.87 -28.27 50.75
N SER A 233 31.75 -27.29 50.48
CA SER A 233 33.02 -26.94 51.16
C SER A 233 34.24 -27.36 50.32
N ALA A 234 35.16 -26.40 50.14
CA ALA A 234 36.58 -26.55 49.82
C ALA A 234 37.01 -27.06 48.43
N TYR A 235 37.60 -26.17 47.61
CA TYR A 235 39.02 -26.28 47.23
C TYR A 235 39.55 -24.97 46.58
N ARG A 236 40.84 -24.70 46.84
CA ARG A 236 41.74 -23.62 46.35
C ARG A 236 41.71 -23.52 44.81
N ARG A 237 42.00 -22.40 44.13
CA ARG A 237 42.90 -21.25 44.37
C ARG A 237 42.26 -19.95 43.86
#